data_AF-A0A922EGA1-F1
#
_entry.id   AF-A0A922EGA1-F1
#
_cell.length_a   1.000
_cell.length_b   1.000
_cell.length_c   1.000
_cell.angle_alpha   90.00
_cell.angle_beta   90.00
_cell.angle_gamma   90.00
#
_symmetry.space_group_name_H-M   'P 1'
#
loop_
_entity.id
_entity.type
_entity.pdbx_description
1 polymer ?
#
loop_
_entity_poly.entity_id
_entity_poly.type
_entity_poly.pdbx_seq_one_letter_code
_entity_poly.pdbx_strand_id
1 'polypeptide(L)'
;MARDSDYGAFMEKFLLQPSSSPHELPLNSLTFAIKDIFDVDGYVTGFGNPDWLRTHAAATSTAPAVLAVLRGGATCIGKTVMDEMAYSINGVNIHYGTPRNPCVPDRIPGGSSSGSAVAVGAKLVDFALGTDTGGSVRVPASYCGILGFRPSHDAISTAGVTPMAQSFDTVGWFARNPVILNKVGQVLLNLPDVDPISPTQIIIAEDCFQLSTIPSDRVSQPLIKSVEKLFGGHLLKHAILGDYVKDKVPSLKPFLSGGKADQEHNIPPLAALSSARQFLQRCRLSPTQLIQST
;
A
#
# COMPACT_ATOMS: atom_id res chain seq x y z
N MET A 1 -10.47 19.81 23.58
CA MET A 1 -9.02 19.84 23.85
C MET A 1 -8.33 18.80 22.97
N ALA A 2 -7.45 19.25 22.07
CA ALA A 2 -6.42 18.51 21.33
C ALA A 2 -6.77 17.26 20.48
N ARG A 3 -7.88 17.23 19.71
CA ARG A 3 -8.18 16.10 18.79
C ARG A 3 -8.03 16.39 17.29
N ASP A 4 -7.62 17.58 16.86
CA ASP A 4 -7.66 17.97 15.43
C ASP A 4 -6.27 18.14 14.77
N SER A 5 -5.17 17.86 15.48
CA SER A 5 -3.82 18.14 14.96
C SER A 5 -3.21 17.01 14.13
N ASP A 6 -3.79 15.81 14.14
CA ASP A 6 -3.23 14.64 13.44
C ASP A 6 -4.16 14.04 12.38
N TYR A 7 -5.20 14.77 12.00
CA TYR A 7 -6.16 14.35 10.97
C TYR A 7 -6.86 13.01 11.30
N GLY A 8 -6.85 12.58 12.57
CA GLY A 8 -7.35 11.27 12.96
C GLY A 8 -6.51 10.11 12.42
N ALA A 9 -5.25 10.33 12.08
CA ALA A 9 -4.39 9.32 11.45
C ALA A 9 -3.92 8.23 12.43
N PHE A 10 -3.85 8.53 13.73
CA PHE A 10 -3.26 7.66 14.75
C PHE A 10 -4.31 7.01 15.64
N MET A 11 -4.12 5.71 15.88
CA MET A 11 -4.84 4.92 16.88
C MET A 11 -4.19 5.10 18.25
N GLU A 12 -2.86 5.01 18.26
CA GLU A 12 -2.03 5.05 19.44
C GLU A 12 -0.70 5.70 19.07
N LYS A 13 -0.19 6.60 19.91
CA LYS A 13 1.11 7.24 19.75
C LYS A 13 2.08 6.72 20.80
N PHE A 14 3.22 6.26 20.35
CA PHE A 14 4.35 5.84 21.17
C PHE A 14 5.64 6.07 20.39
N LEU A 15 6.77 6.12 21.08
CA LEU A 15 8.07 6.24 20.44
C LEU A 15 8.81 4.92 20.49
N LEU A 16 9.16 4.37 19.33
CA LEU A 16 10.20 3.34 19.25
C LEU A 16 11.47 3.99 18.71
N GLN A 17 12.48 4.03 19.57
CA GLN A 17 13.77 4.61 19.22
C GLN A 17 14.53 3.67 18.27
N PRO A 18 15.33 4.22 17.35
CA PRO A 18 16.22 3.42 16.53
C PRO A 18 17.25 2.69 17.41
N SER A 19 17.81 1.61 16.88
CA SER A 19 18.95 0.96 17.53
C SER A 19 20.15 1.91 17.56
N SER A 20 20.86 1.97 18.69
CA SER A 20 22.08 2.79 18.79
C SER A 20 23.13 2.31 17.79
N SER A 21 23.66 3.22 16.98
CA SER A 21 24.70 2.95 15.98
C SER A 21 25.77 4.04 16.03
N PRO A 22 27.08 3.68 15.95
CA PRO A 22 28.16 4.65 15.81
C PRO A 22 28.33 5.18 14.37
N HIS A 23 27.62 4.59 13.40
CA HIS A 23 27.69 4.97 11.98
C HIS A 23 26.42 5.67 11.53
N GLU A 24 26.56 6.53 10.50
CA GLU A 24 25.42 7.16 9.84
C GLU A 24 24.54 6.10 9.16
N LEU A 25 23.28 6.05 9.56
CA LEU A 25 22.29 5.08 9.07
C LEU A 25 21.43 5.69 7.95
N PRO A 26 20.96 4.89 6.98
CA PRO A 26 20.29 5.39 5.77
C PRO A 26 18.99 6.19 6.03
N LEU A 27 18.30 5.89 7.13
CA LEU A 27 17.05 6.52 7.56
C LEU A 27 17.23 7.37 8.83
N ASN A 28 18.47 7.74 9.17
CA ASN A 28 18.75 8.53 10.36
C ASN A 28 17.92 9.83 10.38
N SER A 29 17.42 10.19 11.56
CA SER A 29 16.57 11.37 11.80
C SER A 29 15.21 11.37 11.06
N LEU A 30 14.84 10.29 10.37
CA LEU A 30 13.51 10.16 9.79
C LEU A 30 12.52 9.58 10.81
N THR A 31 11.28 10.04 10.71
CA THR A 31 10.16 9.55 11.51
C THR A 31 9.23 8.69 10.66
N PHE A 32 8.64 7.66 11.27
CA PHE A 32 7.65 6.83 10.60
C PHE A 32 6.50 6.39 11.49
N ALA A 33 5.41 5.97 10.85
CA ALA A 33 4.30 5.33 11.52
C ALA A 33 4.04 3.95 10.91
N ILE A 34 3.37 3.08 11.66
CA ILE A 34 3.02 1.73 11.21
C ILE A 34 1.52 1.55 11.22
N LYS A 35 0.98 0.88 10.21
CA LYS A 35 -0.40 0.38 10.27
C LYS A 35 -0.61 -0.50 11.50
N ASP A 36 -1.80 -0.45 12.12
CA ASP A 36 -2.18 -1.29 13.27
C ASP A 36 -2.40 -2.79 12.93
N ILE A 37 -1.47 -3.34 12.15
CA ILE A 37 -1.39 -4.74 11.73
C ILE A 37 0.01 -5.32 11.96
N PHE A 38 0.99 -4.45 12.25
CA PHE A 38 2.36 -4.83 12.55
C PHE A 38 2.56 -5.01 14.06
N ASP A 39 3.10 -6.15 14.42
CA ASP A 39 3.50 -6.47 15.79
C ASP A 39 4.64 -5.57 16.25
N VAL A 40 4.52 -5.14 17.50
CA VAL A 40 5.54 -4.40 18.25
C VAL A 40 5.63 -5.06 19.62
N ASP A 41 6.86 -5.40 20.01
CA ASP A 41 7.12 -6.07 21.28
C ASP A 41 6.52 -5.30 22.47
N GLY A 42 5.73 -6.00 23.28
CA GLY A 42 5.03 -5.41 24.43
C GLY A 42 3.72 -4.68 24.11
N TYR A 43 3.32 -4.56 22.83
CA TYR A 43 2.05 -3.95 22.42
C TYR A 43 1.11 -5.00 21.84
N VAL A 44 -0.20 -4.82 22.06
CA VAL A 44 -1.22 -5.60 21.36
C VAL A 44 -1.43 -5.00 19.97
N THR A 45 -1.46 -5.84 18.94
CA THR A 45 -1.83 -5.42 17.58
C THR A 45 -3.35 -5.42 17.45
N GLY A 46 -3.95 -4.25 17.21
CA GLY A 46 -5.40 -4.08 17.30
C GLY A 46 -6.18 -4.48 16.06
N PHE A 47 -5.52 -4.61 14.91
CA PHE A 47 -6.13 -4.99 13.62
C PHE A 47 -7.33 -4.11 13.23
N GLY A 48 -7.36 -2.87 13.71
CA GLY A 48 -8.48 -1.95 13.49
C GLY A 48 -9.80 -2.43 14.08
N ASN A 49 -9.80 -3.34 15.07
CA ASN A 49 -11.01 -3.87 15.72
C ASN A 49 -10.84 -3.92 17.26
N PRO A 50 -11.75 -3.33 18.06
CA PRO A 50 -11.62 -3.28 19.52
C PRO A 50 -11.79 -4.64 20.22
N ASP A 51 -12.57 -5.56 19.67
CA ASP A 51 -12.70 -6.92 20.22
C ASP A 51 -11.45 -7.76 19.95
N TRP A 52 -10.84 -7.60 18.79
CA TRP A 52 -9.54 -8.19 18.47
C TRP A 52 -8.50 -7.72 19.48
N LEU A 53 -8.38 -6.39 19.66
CA LEU A 53 -7.49 -5.78 20.64
C LEU A 53 -7.72 -6.30 22.06
N ARG A 54 -8.98 -6.47 22.48
CA ARG A 54 -9.33 -6.95 23.83
C ARG A 54 -9.02 -8.43 24.07
N THR A 55 -9.04 -9.25 23.02
CA THR A 55 -8.94 -10.71 23.12
C THR A 55 -7.56 -11.28 22.82
N HIS A 56 -6.65 -10.46 22.27
CA HIS A 56 -5.29 -10.89 21.92
C HIS A 56 -4.26 -10.38 22.94
N ALA A 57 -3.22 -11.18 23.17
CA ALA A 57 -2.11 -10.81 24.02
C ALA A 57 -1.16 -9.84 23.31
N ALA A 58 -0.35 -9.14 24.10
CA ALA A 58 0.74 -8.33 23.55
C ALA A 58 1.72 -9.21 22.76
N ALA A 59 2.25 -8.67 21.66
CA ALA A 59 3.25 -9.36 20.87
C ALA A 59 4.55 -9.54 21.69
N THR A 60 5.20 -10.69 21.52
CA THR A 60 6.48 -11.02 22.18
C THR A 60 7.70 -10.67 21.32
N SER A 61 7.47 -10.09 20.13
CA SER A 61 8.51 -9.62 19.24
C SER A 61 7.95 -8.54 18.30
N THR A 62 8.85 -7.70 17.79
CA THR A 62 8.50 -6.68 16.78
C THR A 62 8.66 -7.26 15.38
N ALA A 63 7.73 -6.95 14.48
CA ALA A 63 7.74 -7.44 13.10
C ALA A 63 9.07 -7.11 12.40
N PRO A 64 9.69 -8.04 11.63
CA PRO A 64 10.98 -7.82 10.98
C PRO A 64 11.02 -6.59 10.06
N ALA A 65 9.92 -6.27 9.37
CA ALA A 65 9.81 -5.06 8.55
C ALA A 65 9.94 -3.77 9.38
N VAL A 66 9.35 -3.75 10.58
CA VAL A 66 9.46 -2.62 11.53
C VAL A 66 10.87 -2.56 12.11
N LEU A 67 11.44 -3.70 12.51
CA LEU A 67 12.82 -3.77 13.00
C LEU A 67 13.84 -3.31 11.95
N ALA A 68 13.63 -3.64 10.68
CA ALA A 68 14.53 -3.25 9.59
C ALA A 68 14.66 -1.72 9.50
N VAL A 69 13.55 -0.99 9.53
CA VAL A 69 13.57 0.48 9.45
C VAL A 69 14.06 1.14 10.75
N LEU A 70 13.80 0.54 11.91
CA LEU A 70 14.39 0.97 13.20
C LEU A 70 15.92 0.80 13.20
N ARG A 71 16.43 -0.32 12.68
CA ARG A 71 17.87 -0.57 12.49
C ARG A 71 18.47 0.33 11.41
N GLY A 72 17.65 0.76 10.45
CA GLY A 72 17.98 1.79 9.48
C GLY A 72 18.06 3.21 10.05
N GLY A 73 17.77 3.41 11.34
CA GLY A 73 17.94 4.70 12.03
C GLY A 73 16.66 5.54 12.15
N ALA A 74 15.51 5.04 11.69
CA ALA A 74 14.25 5.76 11.79
C ALA A 74 13.61 5.62 13.18
N THR A 75 12.80 6.61 13.58
CA THR A 75 12.03 6.60 14.83
C THR A 75 10.55 6.34 14.54
N CYS A 76 9.95 5.33 15.17
CA CYS A 76 8.50 5.10 15.04
C CYS A 76 7.73 6.04 15.98
N ILE A 77 6.65 6.65 15.50
CA ILE A 77 5.81 7.57 16.28
C ILE A 77 4.40 7.06 16.61
N GLY A 78 4.09 5.82 16.23
CA GLY A 78 2.87 5.14 16.67
C GLY A 78 2.20 4.26 15.62
N LYS A 79 1.03 3.74 16.00
CA LYS A 79 0.15 2.91 15.18
C LYS A 79 -0.95 3.76 14.54
N THR A 80 -1.18 3.54 13.25
CA THR A 80 -2.14 4.32 12.45
C THR A 80 -3.45 3.59 12.25
N VAL A 81 -4.54 4.36 12.08
CA VAL A 81 -5.87 3.86 11.74
C VAL A 81 -5.82 3.03 10.46
N MET A 82 -6.66 2.00 10.40
CA MET A 82 -6.86 1.16 9.23
C MET A 82 -8.33 0.77 9.08
N ASP A 83 -8.75 0.32 7.89
CA ASP A 83 -10.03 -0.39 7.78
C ASP A 83 -10.01 -1.61 8.70
N GLU A 84 -11.13 -1.89 9.34
CA GLU A 84 -11.33 -3.01 10.25
C GLU A 84 -10.91 -4.34 9.59
N MET A 85 -10.02 -5.09 10.25
CA MET A 85 -9.48 -6.36 9.76
C MET A 85 -8.85 -6.28 8.36
N ALA A 86 -8.41 -5.09 7.96
CA ALA A 86 -7.94 -4.77 6.61
C ALA A 86 -8.97 -5.05 5.49
N TYR A 87 -10.25 -5.26 5.80
CA TYR A 87 -11.29 -5.76 4.90
C TYR A 87 -12.07 -4.62 4.20
N SER A 88 -11.35 -3.71 3.56
CA SER A 88 -11.92 -2.64 2.73
C SER A 88 -10.79 -1.88 2.01
N ILE A 89 -11.16 -0.99 1.10
CA ILE A 89 -10.24 -0.05 0.43
C ILE A 89 -10.65 1.42 0.62
N ASN A 90 -11.64 1.68 1.47
CA ASN A 90 -12.20 3.02 1.63
C ASN A 90 -11.47 3.83 2.72
N GLY A 91 -10.87 3.16 3.70
CA GLY A 91 -10.25 3.81 4.85
C GLY A 91 -11.24 4.26 5.92
N VAL A 92 -12.43 3.66 5.94
CA VAL A 92 -13.50 3.97 6.89
C VAL A 92 -13.50 2.91 7.98
N ASN A 93 -13.40 3.33 9.24
CA ASN A 93 -13.49 2.45 10.38
C ASN A 93 -14.61 2.92 11.33
N ILE A 94 -15.57 2.05 11.63
CA ILE A 94 -16.72 2.40 12.47
C ILE A 94 -16.32 2.64 13.94
N HIS A 95 -15.25 1.99 14.41
CA HIS A 95 -14.81 2.04 15.80
C HIS A 95 -13.86 3.21 16.06
N TYR A 96 -12.98 3.48 15.10
CA TYR A 96 -11.89 4.45 15.26
C TYR A 96 -12.05 5.71 14.37
N GLY A 97 -13.08 5.75 13.53
CA GLY A 97 -13.36 6.85 12.61
C GLY A 97 -12.59 6.75 11.29
N THR A 98 -12.79 7.77 10.44
CA THR A 98 -12.14 7.90 9.13
C THR A 98 -11.10 9.00 9.20
N PRO A 99 -9.80 8.72 8.94
CA PRO A 99 -8.78 9.76 8.84
C PRO A 99 -9.14 10.79 7.77
N ARG A 100 -9.00 12.09 8.06
CA ARG A 100 -9.33 13.17 7.14
C ARG A 100 -8.30 13.22 6.01
N ASN A 101 -8.75 13.06 4.76
CA ASN A 101 -7.86 13.11 3.60
C ASN A 101 -7.18 14.49 3.50
N PRO A 102 -5.83 14.58 3.45
CA PRO A 102 -5.11 15.84 3.45
C PRO A 102 -5.20 16.61 2.13
N CYS A 103 -5.49 15.94 1.01
CA CYS A 103 -5.64 16.54 -0.31
C CYS A 103 -7.07 17.03 -0.57
N VAL A 104 -8.06 16.26 -0.11
CA VAL A 104 -9.48 16.53 -0.37
C VAL A 104 -10.29 16.20 0.90
N PRO A 105 -10.38 17.13 1.88
CA PRO A 105 -10.88 16.85 3.24
C PRO A 105 -12.30 16.28 3.34
N ASP A 106 -13.14 16.48 2.33
CA ASP A 106 -14.52 15.99 2.22
C ASP A 106 -14.64 14.66 1.46
N ARG A 107 -13.51 13.97 1.23
CA ARG A 107 -13.44 12.66 0.60
C ARG A 107 -12.67 11.67 1.46
N ILE A 108 -12.93 10.39 1.22
CA ILE A 108 -12.25 9.31 1.90
C ILE A 108 -10.74 9.31 1.57
N PRO A 109 -9.87 8.89 2.51
CA PRO A 109 -8.43 8.79 2.27
C PRO A 109 -8.05 7.54 1.47
N GLY A 110 -8.99 6.60 1.28
CA GLY A 110 -8.70 5.25 0.78
C GLY A 110 -8.12 4.38 1.89
N GLY A 111 -7.97 3.08 1.63
CA GLY A 111 -7.51 2.11 2.61
C GLY A 111 -7.07 0.79 1.98
N SER A 112 -6.73 -0.24 2.75
CA SER A 112 -6.88 -0.32 4.20
C SER A 112 -5.82 0.34 5.06
N SER A 113 -4.74 0.87 4.49
CA SER A 113 -3.70 1.59 5.26
C SER A 113 -3.98 3.10 5.33
N SER A 114 -5.19 3.47 5.75
CA SER A 114 -5.71 4.84 5.65
C SER A 114 -4.94 5.84 6.50
N GLY A 115 -4.74 5.55 7.79
CA GLY A 115 -3.99 6.40 8.69
C GLY A 115 -2.51 6.52 8.28
N SER A 116 -1.92 5.46 7.73
CA SER A 116 -0.53 5.50 7.23
C SER A 116 -0.38 6.51 6.08
N ALA A 117 -1.31 6.50 5.12
CA ALA A 117 -1.29 7.45 4.01
C ALA A 117 -1.60 8.87 4.46
N VAL A 118 -2.58 9.06 5.35
CA VAL A 118 -2.90 10.38 5.90
C VAL A 118 -1.73 10.95 6.71
N ALA A 119 -1.07 10.14 7.55
CA ALA A 119 0.08 10.59 8.33
C ALA A 119 1.21 11.13 7.44
N VAL A 120 1.51 10.44 6.33
CA VAL A 120 2.51 10.88 5.35
C VAL A 120 2.01 12.10 4.57
N GLY A 121 0.78 12.07 4.06
CA GLY A 121 0.20 13.17 3.27
C GLY A 121 0.07 14.48 4.06
N ALA A 122 -0.29 14.40 5.34
CA ALA A 122 -0.38 15.51 6.27
C ALA A 122 0.97 15.93 6.86
N LYS A 123 2.08 15.29 6.45
CA LYS A 123 3.45 15.57 6.93
C LYS A 123 3.63 15.39 8.45
N LEU A 124 2.91 14.44 9.02
CA LEU A 124 3.06 14.03 10.42
C LEU A 124 4.24 13.08 10.61
N VAL A 125 4.64 12.39 9.53
CA VAL A 125 5.81 11.52 9.44
C VAL A 125 6.48 11.64 8.07
N ASP A 126 7.74 11.24 7.97
CA ASP A 126 8.49 11.21 6.71
C ASP A 126 8.06 10.06 5.80
N PHE A 127 7.77 8.89 6.39
CA PHE A 127 7.25 7.71 5.71
C PHE A 127 6.33 6.88 6.61
N ALA A 128 5.64 5.88 6.06
CA ALA A 128 4.85 4.95 6.86
C ALA A 128 4.86 3.55 6.25
N LEU A 129 4.69 2.52 7.10
CA LEU A 129 4.53 1.14 6.68
C LEU A 129 3.04 0.75 6.65
N GLY A 130 2.65 0.03 5.62
CA GLY A 130 1.30 -0.53 5.44
C GLY A 130 1.34 -1.90 4.80
N THR A 131 0.16 -2.43 4.49
CA THR A 131 0.01 -3.70 3.77
C THR A 131 -0.91 -3.52 2.57
N ASP A 132 -0.64 -4.24 1.48
CA ASP A 132 -1.38 -4.20 0.22
C ASP A 132 -1.76 -5.62 -0.22
N THR A 133 -2.93 -6.07 0.21
CA THR A 133 -3.53 -7.32 -0.26
C THR A 133 -4.22 -7.12 -1.62
N GLY A 134 -4.78 -5.92 -1.85
CA GLY A 134 -5.59 -5.64 -3.03
C GLY A 134 -5.56 -4.24 -3.59
N GLY A 135 -4.71 -3.40 -3.05
CA GLY A 135 -4.69 -1.96 -3.29
C GLY A 135 -4.38 -1.18 -2.02
N SER A 136 -4.28 -1.85 -0.86
CA SER A 136 -4.26 -1.19 0.45
C SER A 136 -3.03 -0.33 0.76
N VAL A 137 -2.04 -0.26 -0.14
CA VAL A 137 -1.02 0.79 -0.16
C VAL A 137 -1.23 1.74 -1.35
N ARG A 138 -1.41 1.21 -2.55
CA ARG A 138 -1.49 2.03 -3.78
C ARG A 138 -2.73 2.93 -3.85
N VAL A 139 -3.89 2.44 -3.41
CA VAL A 139 -5.16 3.19 -3.39
C VAL A 139 -5.09 4.39 -2.44
N PRO A 140 -4.78 4.21 -1.13
CA PRO A 140 -4.71 5.35 -0.22
C PRO A 140 -3.57 6.32 -0.58
N ALA A 141 -2.47 5.84 -1.16
CA ALA A 141 -1.42 6.72 -1.67
C ALA A 141 -1.92 7.64 -2.78
N SER A 142 -2.64 7.09 -3.76
CA SER A 142 -3.27 7.85 -4.85
C SER A 142 -4.24 8.89 -4.31
N TYR A 143 -5.13 8.50 -3.41
CA TYR A 143 -6.17 9.39 -2.86
C TYR A 143 -5.60 10.49 -1.96
N CYS A 144 -4.51 10.22 -1.25
CA CYS A 144 -3.83 11.19 -0.39
C CYS A 144 -2.71 11.96 -1.12
N GLY A 145 -2.56 11.80 -2.44
CA GLY A 145 -1.60 12.55 -3.25
C GLY A 145 -0.13 12.29 -2.90
N ILE A 146 0.21 11.06 -2.52
CA ILE A 146 1.57 10.65 -2.12
C ILE A 146 2.02 9.41 -2.88
N LEU A 147 3.29 9.01 -2.71
CA LEU A 147 3.83 7.80 -3.29
C LEU A 147 3.52 6.61 -2.37
N GLY A 148 3.09 5.50 -2.96
CA GLY A 148 2.89 4.23 -2.27
C GLY A 148 3.51 3.11 -3.08
N PHE A 149 4.41 2.33 -2.47
CA PHE A 149 5.10 1.24 -3.14
C PHE A 149 4.66 -0.10 -2.57
N ARG A 150 4.22 -0.98 -3.46
CA ARG A 150 4.00 -2.40 -3.18
C ARG A 150 5.06 -3.19 -3.93
N PRO A 151 6.00 -3.85 -3.23
CA PRO A 151 7.00 -4.69 -3.88
C PRO A 151 6.36 -5.95 -4.50
N SER A 152 7.19 -6.76 -5.16
CA SER A 152 6.84 -8.13 -5.49
C SER A 152 6.38 -8.88 -4.23
N HIS A 153 5.43 -9.80 -4.40
CA HIS A 153 4.97 -10.67 -3.31
C HIS A 153 6.17 -11.42 -2.71
N ASP A 154 6.15 -11.63 -1.39
CA ASP A 154 7.23 -12.27 -0.60
C ASP A 154 8.60 -11.58 -0.61
N ALA A 155 8.77 -10.41 -1.25
CA ALA A 155 10.04 -9.69 -1.23
C ALA A 155 10.40 -9.14 0.16
N ILE A 156 9.40 -8.96 1.03
CA ILE A 156 9.56 -8.56 2.43
C ILE A 156 8.78 -9.55 3.29
N SER A 157 9.39 -10.02 4.38
CA SER A 157 8.73 -10.93 5.32
C SER A 157 7.46 -10.31 5.91
N THR A 158 6.39 -11.10 5.92
CA THR A 158 5.12 -10.81 6.61
C THR A 158 5.07 -11.40 8.02
N ALA A 159 6.18 -11.88 8.56
CA ALA A 159 6.24 -12.30 9.96
C ALA A 159 5.90 -11.11 10.89
N GLY A 160 5.10 -11.35 11.93
CA GLY A 160 4.59 -10.29 12.79
C GLY A 160 3.62 -9.32 12.09
N VAL A 161 3.02 -9.72 10.97
CA VAL A 161 1.90 -9.01 10.33
C VAL A 161 0.65 -9.86 10.51
N THR A 162 -0.39 -9.31 11.14
CA THR A 162 -1.66 -10.03 11.29
C THR A 162 -2.23 -10.35 9.90
N PRO A 163 -2.47 -11.63 9.56
CA PRO A 163 -2.84 -12.03 8.21
C PRO A 163 -4.29 -11.66 7.88
N MET A 164 -4.52 -11.16 6.66
CA MET A 164 -5.87 -11.00 6.08
C MET A 164 -6.11 -12.02 4.98
N ALA A 165 -5.17 -12.13 4.04
CA ALA A 165 -5.13 -13.18 3.03
C ALA A 165 -3.68 -13.43 2.65
N GLN A 166 -2.99 -14.28 3.41
CA GLN A 166 -1.53 -14.49 3.39
C GLN A 166 -0.92 -14.67 1.99
N SER A 167 -1.69 -15.20 1.05
CA SER A 167 -1.27 -15.44 -0.33
C SER A 167 -1.24 -14.20 -1.23
N PHE A 168 -1.65 -13.06 -0.68
CA PHE A 168 -1.71 -11.77 -1.33
C PHE A 168 -1.13 -10.66 -0.46
N ASP A 169 -1.10 -10.84 0.86
CA ASP A 169 -0.61 -9.86 1.82
C ASP A 169 0.85 -9.49 1.51
N THR A 170 1.07 -8.22 1.19
CA THR A 170 2.39 -7.69 0.87
C THR A 170 2.65 -6.46 1.74
N VAL A 171 3.78 -6.45 2.46
CA VAL A 171 4.26 -5.23 3.15
C VAL A 171 4.61 -4.18 2.09
N GLY A 172 4.11 -2.96 2.28
CA GLY A 172 4.43 -1.82 1.43
C GLY A 172 4.66 -0.57 2.27
N TRP A 173 5.04 0.51 1.61
CA TRP A 173 5.37 1.75 2.30
C TRP A 173 4.96 2.99 1.51
N PHE A 174 4.91 4.11 2.23
CA PHE A 174 4.46 5.40 1.73
C PHE A 174 5.53 6.46 1.96
N ALA A 175 5.67 7.41 1.04
CA ALA A 175 6.46 8.61 1.26
C ALA A 175 5.97 9.76 0.36
N ARG A 176 6.28 11.01 0.71
CA ARG A 176 6.06 12.16 -0.17
C ARG A 176 7.22 12.42 -1.13
N ASN A 177 8.42 11.98 -0.76
CA ASN A 177 9.64 12.23 -1.49
C ASN A 177 10.15 10.91 -2.11
N PRO A 178 10.42 10.84 -3.42
CA PRO A 178 10.93 9.63 -4.06
C PRO A 178 12.28 9.18 -3.50
N VAL A 179 13.11 10.09 -2.99
CA VAL A 179 14.38 9.76 -2.32
C VAL A 179 14.12 9.01 -1.01
N ILE A 180 13.16 9.47 -0.19
CA ILE A 180 12.78 8.77 1.04
C ILE A 180 12.14 7.42 0.71
N LEU A 181 11.25 7.36 -0.30
CA LEU A 181 10.64 6.13 -0.77
C LEU A 181 11.71 5.10 -1.16
N ASN A 182 12.74 5.54 -1.89
CA ASN A 182 13.83 4.69 -2.35
C ASN A 182 14.72 4.23 -1.18
N LYS A 183 15.13 5.11 -0.26
CA LYS A 183 15.91 4.76 0.93
C LYS A 183 15.20 3.71 1.81
N VAL A 184 13.89 3.86 2.01
CA VAL A 184 13.08 2.86 2.73
C VAL A 184 13.08 1.53 1.99
N GLY A 185 12.97 1.57 0.65
CA GLY A 185 13.08 0.39 -0.20
C GLY A 185 14.44 -0.30 -0.10
N GLN A 186 15.55 0.45 -0.12
CA GLN A 186 16.90 -0.08 0.05
C GLN A 186 17.05 -0.85 1.37
N VAL A 187 16.54 -0.29 2.47
CA VAL A 187 16.56 -0.93 3.79
C VAL A 187 15.68 -2.18 3.83
N LEU A 188 14.43 -2.07 3.38
CA LEU A 188 13.47 -3.18 3.48
C LEU A 188 13.78 -4.35 2.56
N LEU A 189 14.33 -4.07 1.37
CA LEU A 189 14.67 -5.07 0.35
C LEU A 189 16.15 -5.50 0.40
N ASN A 190 16.94 -4.93 1.33
CA ASN A 190 18.38 -5.15 1.44
C ASN A 190 19.11 -4.93 0.09
N LEU A 191 18.77 -3.84 -0.60
CA LEU A 191 19.33 -3.52 -1.91
C LEU A 191 20.59 -2.66 -1.74
N PRO A 192 21.60 -2.84 -2.61
CA PRO A 192 22.72 -1.94 -2.68
C PRO A 192 22.28 -0.54 -3.15
N ASP A 193 23.09 0.46 -2.84
CA ASP A 193 22.96 1.75 -3.49
C ASP A 193 23.39 1.60 -4.95
N VAL A 194 22.48 1.93 -5.86
CA VAL A 194 22.68 1.77 -7.30
C VAL A 194 22.32 3.06 -8.01
N ASP A 195 23.12 3.38 -9.02
CA ASP A 195 22.84 4.54 -9.85
C ASP A 195 21.45 4.45 -10.50
N PRO A 196 20.75 5.59 -10.68
CA PRO A 196 19.47 5.61 -11.36
C PRO A 196 19.56 4.96 -12.75
N ILE A 197 18.76 3.92 -12.96
CA ILE A 197 18.68 3.23 -14.25
C ILE A 197 17.69 3.99 -15.14
N SER A 198 18.13 4.39 -16.33
CA SER A 198 17.22 4.93 -17.34
C SER A 198 16.40 3.81 -17.99
N PRO A 199 15.07 3.99 -18.13
CA PRO A 199 14.23 3.00 -18.78
C PRO A 199 14.61 2.88 -20.26
N THR A 200 14.53 1.65 -20.79
CA THR A 200 14.72 1.38 -22.24
C THR A 200 13.41 1.47 -23.02
N GLN A 201 12.28 1.44 -22.33
CA GLN A 201 10.95 1.54 -22.90
C GLN A 201 9.93 1.98 -21.85
N ILE A 202 8.98 2.82 -22.23
CA ILE A 202 7.82 3.21 -21.41
C ILE A 202 6.56 2.94 -22.21
N ILE A 203 5.64 2.14 -21.65
CA ILE A 203 4.37 1.80 -22.30
C ILE A 203 3.22 2.55 -21.63
N ILE A 204 2.43 3.27 -22.43
CA ILE A 204 1.16 3.88 -22.03
C ILE A 204 0.05 2.89 -22.39
N ALA A 205 -0.63 2.36 -21.37
CA ALA A 205 -1.82 1.53 -21.52
C ALA A 205 -3.04 2.42 -21.82
N GLU A 206 -3.36 2.63 -23.09
CA GLU A 206 -4.35 3.63 -23.52
C GLU A 206 -5.76 3.33 -23.01
N ASP A 207 -6.16 2.06 -23.05
CA ASP A 207 -7.44 1.58 -22.56
C ASP A 207 -7.65 1.91 -21.07
N CYS A 208 -6.60 1.90 -20.27
CA CYS A 208 -6.67 2.31 -18.86
C CYS A 208 -6.98 3.82 -18.71
N PHE A 209 -6.45 4.67 -19.57
CA PHE A 209 -6.75 6.11 -19.55
C PHE A 209 -8.13 6.41 -20.14
N GLN A 210 -8.61 5.61 -21.09
CA GLN A 210 -9.96 5.74 -21.67
C GLN A 210 -11.07 5.46 -20.64
N LEU A 211 -10.80 4.67 -19.59
CA LEU A 211 -11.71 4.48 -18.47
C LEU A 211 -11.88 5.74 -17.60
N SER A 212 -10.97 6.72 -17.71
CA SER A 212 -11.07 7.95 -16.95
C SER A 212 -12.14 8.86 -17.56
N THR A 213 -13.05 9.35 -16.72
CA THR A 213 -13.98 10.44 -17.10
C THR A 213 -13.27 11.80 -17.16
N ILE A 214 -11.99 11.87 -16.78
CA ILE A 214 -11.19 13.08 -16.83
C ILE A 214 -10.62 13.23 -18.25
N PRO A 215 -10.81 14.40 -18.90
CA PRO A 215 -10.23 14.70 -20.21
C PRO A 215 -8.73 14.40 -20.30
N SER A 216 -8.32 13.87 -21.46
CA SER A 216 -6.94 13.40 -21.71
C SER A 216 -5.89 14.51 -21.60
N ASP A 217 -6.26 15.74 -21.92
CA ASP A 217 -5.42 16.94 -21.77
C ASP A 217 -5.05 17.25 -20.31
N ARG A 218 -5.80 16.71 -19.34
CA ARG A 218 -5.54 16.85 -17.90
C ARG A 218 -4.82 15.66 -17.27
N VAL A 219 -4.77 14.51 -17.93
CA VAL A 219 -4.21 13.26 -17.35
C VAL A 219 -3.11 12.65 -18.22
N SER A 220 -3.48 12.08 -19.37
CA SER A 220 -2.53 11.32 -20.20
C SER A 220 -1.57 12.24 -20.95
N GLN A 221 -2.02 13.39 -21.45
CA GLN A 221 -1.16 14.33 -22.17
C GLN A 221 -0.07 14.96 -21.28
N PRO A 222 -0.36 15.43 -20.05
CA PRO A 222 0.69 15.88 -19.13
C PRO A 222 1.68 14.77 -18.77
N LEU A 223 1.22 13.54 -18.60
CA LEU A 223 2.08 12.39 -18.35
C LEU A 223 3.02 12.13 -19.53
N ILE A 224 2.47 12.04 -20.75
CA ILE A 224 3.22 11.85 -21.99
C ILE A 224 4.29 12.93 -22.14
N LYS A 225 3.91 14.21 -22.03
CA LYS A 225 4.86 15.34 -22.11
C LYS A 225 5.95 15.27 -21.05
N SER A 226 5.62 14.82 -19.84
CA SER A 226 6.60 14.67 -18.76
C SER A 226 7.58 13.55 -19.05
N VAL A 227 7.10 12.41 -19.57
CA VAL A 227 7.93 11.28 -19.99
C VAL A 227 8.83 11.67 -21.15
N GLU A 228 8.29 12.33 -22.18
CA GLU A 228 9.06 12.82 -23.32
C GLU A 228 10.16 13.79 -22.89
N LYS A 229 9.85 14.69 -21.95
CA LYS A 229 10.82 15.65 -21.40
C LYS A 229 11.93 14.97 -20.60
N LEU A 230 11.60 13.95 -19.81
CA LEU A 230 12.55 13.30 -18.90
C LEU A 230 13.40 12.21 -19.59
N PHE A 231 12.82 11.47 -20.53
CA PHE A 231 13.42 10.26 -21.10
C PHE A 231 13.49 10.27 -22.64
N GLY A 232 12.82 11.21 -23.30
CA GLY A 232 12.75 11.29 -24.76
C GLY A 232 11.59 10.48 -25.35
N GLY A 233 10.91 11.04 -26.36
CA GLY A 233 9.71 10.43 -26.95
C GLY A 233 9.94 9.11 -27.70
N HIS A 234 11.17 8.80 -28.08
CA HIS A 234 11.51 7.54 -28.77
C HIS A 234 11.29 6.28 -27.90
N LEU A 235 11.34 6.42 -26.57
CA LEU A 235 11.09 5.33 -25.62
C LEU A 235 9.60 5.08 -25.37
N LEU A 236 8.74 6.03 -25.77
CA LEU A 236 7.31 5.96 -25.54
C LEU A 236 6.65 5.01 -26.55
N LYS A 237 5.87 4.05 -26.02
CA LYS A 237 5.04 3.14 -26.79
C LYS A 237 3.62 3.20 -26.25
N HIS A 238 2.66 3.05 -27.15
CA HIS A 238 1.24 2.98 -26.81
C HIS A 238 0.77 1.55 -27.01
N ALA A 239 -0.04 1.04 -26.08
CA ALA A 239 -0.57 -0.31 -26.14
C ALA A 239 -1.98 -0.37 -25.55
N ILE A 240 -2.76 -1.35 -26.03
CA ILE A 240 -4.01 -1.77 -25.40
C ILE A 240 -3.67 -2.89 -24.42
N LEU A 241 -3.78 -2.61 -23.12
CA LEU A 241 -3.40 -3.57 -22.09
C LEU A 241 -4.30 -4.82 -22.11
N GLY A 242 -5.58 -4.65 -22.42
CA GLY A 242 -6.52 -5.74 -22.61
C GLY A 242 -6.03 -6.77 -23.63
N ASP A 243 -5.64 -6.33 -24.82
CA ASP A 243 -5.14 -7.21 -25.88
C ASP A 243 -3.85 -7.92 -25.45
N TYR A 244 -2.93 -7.19 -24.83
CA TYR A 244 -1.70 -7.77 -24.28
C TYR A 244 -1.99 -8.91 -23.28
N VAL A 245 -2.89 -8.69 -22.32
CA VAL A 245 -3.26 -9.70 -21.33
C VAL A 245 -3.96 -10.90 -21.98
N LYS A 246 -4.89 -10.64 -22.91
CA LYS A 246 -5.61 -11.69 -23.64
C LYS A 246 -4.66 -12.61 -24.40
N ASP A 247 -3.65 -12.04 -25.06
CA ASP A 247 -2.69 -12.79 -25.86
C ASP A 247 -1.65 -13.51 -25.01
N LYS A 248 -1.20 -12.91 -23.91
CA LYS A 248 -0.13 -13.46 -23.06
C LYS A 248 -0.62 -14.37 -21.94
N VAL A 249 -1.91 -14.33 -21.59
CA VAL A 249 -2.48 -15.09 -20.47
C VAL A 249 -3.67 -15.95 -20.93
N PRO A 250 -3.43 -16.99 -21.74
CA PRO A 250 -4.50 -17.83 -22.30
C PRO A 250 -5.32 -18.56 -21.24
N SER A 251 -4.80 -18.73 -20.02
CA SER A 251 -5.52 -19.32 -18.88
C SER A 251 -6.69 -18.47 -18.38
N LEU A 252 -6.80 -17.19 -18.79
CA LEU A 252 -7.94 -16.33 -18.47
C LEU A 252 -9.16 -16.55 -19.34
N LYS A 253 -9.04 -17.31 -20.44
CA LYS A 253 -10.16 -17.57 -21.36
C LYS A 253 -11.47 -18.01 -20.67
N PRO A 254 -11.46 -18.90 -19.66
CA PRO A 254 -12.69 -19.30 -18.96
C PRO A 254 -13.37 -18.16 -18.18
N PHE A 255 -12.60 -17.16 -17.75
CA PHE A 255 -13.10 -16.01 -16.99
C PHE A 255 -13.63 -14.89 -17.90
N LEU A 256 -13.24 -14.87 -19.17
CA LEU A 256 -13.69 -13.87 -20.15
C LEU A 256 -15.16 -14.11 -20.57
N SER A 257 -15.60 -15.36 -20.62
CA SER A 257 -16.95 -15.76 -21.07
C SER A 257 -18.04 -15.61 -20.00
N GLY A 258 -17.68 -15.32 -18.75
CA GLY A 258 -18.61 -15.17 -17.63
C GLY A 258 -18.96 -13.72 -17.25
N GLY A 259 -18.32 -12.74 -17.88
CA GLY A 259 -18.57 -11.31 -17.62
C GLY A 259 -19.81 -10.81 -18.36
N LYS A 260 -20.68 -10.06 -17.69
CA LYS A 260 -21.68 -9.23 -18.38
C LYS A 260 -20.92 -8.21 -19.23
N ALA A 261 -21.02 -8.32 -20.56
CA ALA A 261 -20.33 -7.46 -21.52
C ALA A 261 -20.74 -5.97 -21.47
N ASP A 262 -21.73 -5.62 -20.66
CA ASP A 262 -22.39 -4.30 -20.63
C ASP A 262 -21.92 -3.35 -19.51
N GLN A 263 -20.76 -3.56 -18.89
CA GLN A 263 -20.22 -2.58 -17.93
C GLN A 263 -19.36 -1.55 -18.65
N GLU A 264 -19.89 -0.32 -18.84
CA GLU A 264 -19.24 0.86 -19.45
C GLU A 264 -17.87 1.26 -18.84
N HIS A 265 -17.45 0.63 -17.74
CA HIS A 265 -16.24 0.98 -16.99
C HIS A 265 -15.30 -0.20 -16.80
N ASN A 266 -15.11 -1.03 -17.83
CA ASN A 266 -14.31 -2.24 -17.67
C ASN A 266 -13.46 -2.60 -18.89
N ILE A 267 -12.26 -3.10 -18.63
CA ILE A 267 -11.39 -3.76 -19.62
C ILE A 267 -11.57 -5.28 -19.41
N PRO A 268 -12.22 -6.01 -20.33
CA PRO A 268 -12.66 -7.39 -20.06
C PRO A 268 -11.54 -8.35 -19.60
N PRO A 269 -10.31 -8.30 -20.16
CA PRO A 269 -9.19 -9.09 -19.65
C PRO A 269 -8.76 -8.75 -18.21
N LEU A 270 -8.86 -7.48 -17.80
CA LEU A 270 -8.62 -7.07 -16.42
C LEU A 270 -9.78 -7.47 -15.50
N ALA A 271 -11.02 -7.46 -16.00
CA ALA A 271 -12.19 -7.99 -15.30
C ALA A 271 -12.04 -9.49 -15.00
N ALA A 272 -11.56 -10.24 -15.98
CA ALA A 272 -11.28 -11.66 -15.87
C ALA A 272 -10.19 -11.92 -14.83
N LEU A 273 -9.10 -11.14 -14.84
CA LEU A 273 -8.07 -11.19 -13.79
C LEU A 273 -8.64 -10.91 -12.40
N SER A 274 -9.48 -9.88 -12.27
CA SER A 274 -10.14 -9.53 -11.00
C SER A 274 -11.04 -10.66 -10.51
N SER A 275 -11.85 -11.24 -11.40
CA SER A 275 -12.73 -12.38 -11.09
C SER A 275 -11.94 -13.61 -10.66
N ALA A 276 -10.85 -13.93 -11.38
CA ALA A 276 -9.96 -15.04 -11.03
C ALA A 276 -9.32 -14.82 -9.64
N ARG A 277 -8.88 -13.60 -9.36
CA ARG A 277 -8.33 -13.23 -8.04
C ARG A 277 -9.38 -13.37 -6.94
N GLN A 278 -10.59 -12.86 -7.13
CA GLN A 278 -11.67 -12.98 -6.14
C GLN A 278 -12.05 -14.45 -5.89
N PHE A 279 -12.07 -15.28 -6.94
CA PHE A 279 -12.28 -16.71 -6.80
C PHE A 279 -11.19 -17.36 -5.95
N LEU A 280 -9.92 -17.09 -6.22
CA LEU A 280 -8.79 -17.60 -5.43
C LEU A 280 -8.84 -17.14 -3.97
N GLN A 281 -9.22 -15.88 -3.72
CA GLN A 281 -9.41 -15.36 -2.36
C GLN A 281 -10.51 -16.14 -1.62
N ARG A 282 -11.67 -16.39 -2.26
CA ARG A 282 -12.76 -17.16 -1.65
C ARG A 282 -12.37 -18.60 -1.33
N CYS A 283 -11.64 -19.27 -2.23
CA CYS A 283 -11.18 -20.63 -1.99
C CYS A 283 -10.19 -20.73 -0.82
N ARG A 284 -9.34 -19.72 -0.64
CA ARG A 284 -8.36 -19.67 0.47
C ARG A 284 -8.94 -19.19 1.80
N LEU A 285 -10.06 -18.46 1.76
CA LEU A 285 -10.83 -18.06 2.94
C LEU A 285 -11.89 -19.10 3.35
N SER A 286 -11.87 -20.31 2.78
CA SER A 286 -12.81 -21.36 3.21
C SER A 286 -12.56 -21.76 4.68
N PRO A 287 -13.62 -22.03 5.48
CA PRO A 287 -13.54 -22.12 6.95
C PRO A 287 -12.59 -23.18 7.51
N THR A 288 -12.12 -24.11 6.68
CA THR A 288 -11.30 -25.25 7.11
C THR A 288 -9.88 -24.86 7.55
N GLN A 289 -9.37 -23.68 7.16
CA GLN A 289 -8.03 -23.23 7.59
C GLN A 289 -8.02 -22.35 8.84
N LEU A 290 -9.18 -21.86 9.30
CA LEU A 290 -9.29 -21.04 10.52
C LEU A 290 -9.39 -21.85 11.83
N ILE A 291 -9.48 -23.19 11.75
CA ILE A 291 -9.69 -24.07 12.92
C ILE A 291 -8.42 -24.85 13.32
N GLN A 292 -7.30 -24.72 12.60
CA GLN A 292 -6.08 -25.52 12.89
C GLN A 292 -4.93 -24.78 13.57
N SER A 293 -5.19 -23.64 14.19
CA SER A 293 -4.21 -22.99 15.08
C SER A 293 -4.89 -22.41 16.31
N THR A 294 -5.33 -23.32 17.19
CA THR A 294 -5.56 -23.07 18.62
C THR A 294 -4.74 -24.06 19.41
#